data_AF-A0AAV2C9L6-F1
#
_entry.id   AF-A0AAV2C9L6-F1
#
_cell.length_a   1.000
_cell.length_b   1.000
_cell.length_c   1.000
_cell.angle_alpha   90.00
_cell.angle_beta   90.00
_cell.angle_gamma   90.00
#
_symmetry.space_group_name_H-M   'P 1'
#
loop_
_entity.id
_entity.type
_entity.pdbx_description
1 polymer ?
#
loop_
_entity_poly.entity_id
_entity_poly.type
_entity_poly.pdbx_seq_one_letter_code
_entity_poly.pdbx_strand_id
1 'polypeptide(L)' 'MGPVPAVDPAPPARIASFPVHVYSTDTDERISECGVCLEDYAQGDQYWELPTCGHHFHVACLRVWLESHSTCPFCRQTV' A
#
# COMPACT_ATOMS: atom_id res chain seq x y z
N MET A 1 15.64 -15.51 -16.12
CA MET A 1 14.39 -15.40 -15.34
C MET A 1 14.47 -16.39 -14.19
N GLY A 2 15.09 -15.97 -13.08
CA GLY A 2 15.24 -16.82 -11.90
C GLY A 2 13.91 -16.96 -11.15
N PRO A 3 13.72 -18.05 -10.37
CA PRO A 3 12.52 -18.23 -9.57
C PRO A 3 12.42 -17.09 -8.55
N VAL A 4 11.28 -16.41 -8.53
CA VAL A 4 10.95 -15.47 -7.45
C VAL A 4 10.92 -16.27 -6.15
N PRO A 5 11.69 -15.91 -5.12
CA PRO A 5 11.63 -16.61 -3.84
C PRO A 5 10.22 -16.45 -3.29
N ALA A 6 9.59 -17.56 -2.90
CA ALA A 6 8.30 -17.56 -2.22
C ALA A 6 8.48 -16.82 -0.89
N VAL A 7 8.01 -15.58 -0.85
CA VAL A 7 8.02 -14.74 0.34
C VAL A 7 6.92 -15.26 1.24
N ASP A 8 7.26 -15.64 2.47
CA ASP A 8 6.29 -16.11 3.45
C ASP A 8 5.13 -15.09 3.59
N PRO A 9 3.86 -15.55 3.63
CA PRO A 9 2.72 -14.67 3.77
C PRO A 9 2.85 -13.89 5.08
N ALA A 10 2.81 -12.55 4.99
CA ALA A 10 2.86 -11.69 6.16
C ALA A 10 1.67 -12.06 7.07
N PRO A 11 1.88 -12.29 8.38
CA PRO A 11 0.77 -12.56 9.27
C PRO A 11 -0.22 -11.36 9.24
N PRO A 12 -1.54 -11.62 9.16
CA PRO A 12 -2.58 -10.59 8.96
C PRO A 12 -2.61 -9.52 10.06
N ALA A 13 -1.94 -9.77 11.20
CA ALA A 13 -1.86 -8.88 12.34
C ALA A 13 -1.11 -7.56 12.07
N ARG A 14 -0.14 -7.51 11.14
CA ARG A 14 0.59 -6.26 10.86
C ARG A 14 -0.23 -5.28 10.01
N ILE A 15 -1.19 -5.80 9.26
CA ILE A 15 -2.01 -5.07 8.29
C ILE A 15 -3.11 -4.24 8.99
N ALA A 16 -3.61 -4.69 10.13
CA ALA A 16 -4.70 -4.04 10.85
C ALA A 16 -4.29 -2.77 11.63
N SER A 17 -2.99 -2.49 11.74
CA SER A 17 -2.44 -1.42 12.57
C SER A 17 -2.08 -0.16 11.80
N PHE A 18 -2.16 -0.18 10.47
CA PHE A 18 -1.84 1.00 9.67
C PHE A 18 -2.96 2.05 9.79
N PRO A 19 -2.60 3.33 10.05
CA PRO A 19 -3.59 4.39 10.09
C PRO A 19 -4.26 4.52 8.72
N VAL A 20 -5.59 4.40 8.68
CA VAL A 20 -6.37 4.61 7.45
C VAL A 20 -6.49 6.12 7.21
N HIS A 21 -6.03 6.56 6.06
CA HIS A 21 -6.22 7.93 5.58
C HIS A 21 -7.33 7.95 4.54
N VAL A 22 -8.05 9.07 4.47
CA VAL A 22 -9.10 9.29 3.49
C VAL A 22 -8.64 10.41 2.58
N TYR A 23 -8.44 10.09 1.31
CA TYR A 23 -8.00 11.03 0.30
C TYR A 23 -8.99 12.17 0.15
N SER A 24 -8.46 13.39 0.23
CA SER A 24 -9.21 14.61 -0.01
C SER A 24 -8.48 15.48 -1.02
N THR A 25 -9.19 15.87 -2.08
CA THR A 25 -8.63 16.73 -3.15
C THR A 25 -8.14 18.09 -2.65
N ASP A 26 -8.62 18.53 -1.48
CA ASP A 26 -8.22 19.78 -0.81
C ASP A 26 -6.90 19.67 -0.02
N THR A 27 -6.51 18.46 0.42
CA THR A 27 -5.39 18.27 1.37
C THR A 27 -4.30 17.33 0.82
N ASP A 28 -4.65 16.37 -0.04
CA ASP A 28 -3.78 15.30 -0.51
C ASP A 28 -3.32 15.48 -1.97
N GLU A 29 -3.20 16.73 -2.44
CA GLU A 29 -2.85 17.10 -3.82
C GLU A 29 -1.55 16.45 -4.35
N ARG A 30 -0.71 15.96 -3.44
CA ARG A 30 0.60 15.33 -3.72
C ARG A 30 0.51 13.83 -4.01
N ILE A 31 -0.66 13.23 -3.82
CA ILE A 31 -0.91 11.81 -4.03
C ILE A 31 -1.75 11.68 -5.31
N SER A 32 -1.09 11.29 -6.41
CA SER A 32 -1.72 11.28 -7.73
C SER A 32 -2.45 9.96 -8.01
N GLU A 33 -1.75 8.84 -7.90
CA GLU A 33 -2.24 7.52 -8.29
C GLU A 33 -1.74 6.43 -7.35
N CYS A 34 -2.48 5.32 -7.27
CA CYS A 34 -2.01 4.14 -6.56
C CYS A 34 -1.07 3.32 -7.44
N GLY A 35 0.19 3.16 -7.01
CA GLY A 35 1.20 2.38 -7.74
C GLY A 35 0.94 0.86 -7.85
N VAL A 36 -0.23 0.36 -7.42
CA VAL A 36 -0.65 -1.04 -7.55
C VAL A 36 -1.74 -1.20 -8.62
N CYS A 37 -2.82 -0.43 -8.55
CA CYS A 37 -3.89 -0.46 -9.56
C CYS A 37 -3.69 0.55 -10.70
N LEU A 38 -2.76 1.50 -10.56
CA LEU A 38 -2.50 2.60 -11.49
C LEU A 38 -3.71 3.49 -11.73
N GLU A 39 -4.59 3.58 -10.72
CA GLU A 39 -5.80 4.41 -10.76
C GLU A 39 -5.60 5.66 -9.88
N ASP A 40 -6.10 6.79 -10.36
CA ASP A 40 -6.06 8.06 -9.64
C ASP A 40 -6.86 7.99 -8.33
N TYR A 41 -6.41 8.71 -7.30
CA TYR A 41 -7.18 8.79 -6.07
C TYR A 41 -8.41 9.70 -6.22
N ALA A 42 -9.57 9.18 -5.82
CA ALA A 42 -10.81 9.92 -5.79
C ALA A 42 -11.16 10.39 -4.37
N GLN A 43 -11.89 11.50 -4.27
CA GLN A 43 -12.38 12.01 -2.99
C GLN A 43 -13.10 10.90 -2.19
N GLY A 44 -12.63 10.64 -0.97
CA GLY A 44 -13.20 9.61 -0.10
C GLY A 44 -12.50 8.25 -0.22
N ASP A 45 -11.55 8.09 -1.13
CA ASP A 45 -10.75 6.87 -1.23
C ASP A 45 -9.92 6.66 0.03
N GLN A 46 -9.87 5.42 0.48
CA GLN A 46 -9.08 5.04 1.64
C GLN A 46 -7.70 4.55 1.20
N TYR A 47 -6.67 5.13 1.76
CA TYR A 47 -5.28 4.74 1.50
C TYR A 47 -4.50 4.55 2.80
N TRP A 48 -3.39 3.83 2.69
CA TRP A 48 -2.39 3.67 3.73
C TRP A 48 -1.08 4.28 3.30
N GLU A 49 -0.49 5.04 4.22
CA GLU A 49 0.91 5.45 4.16
C GLU A 49 1.76 4.43 4.93
N LEU A 50 2.75 3.84 4.27
CA LEU A 50 3.68 2.93 4.92
C LEU A 50 4.70 3.70 5.78
N PRO A 51 4.79 3.48 7.10
CA PRO A 51 5.66 4.25 7.99
C PRO A 51 7.16 4.05 7.73
N THR A 52 7.55 2.95 7.07
CA THR A 52 8.96 2.64 6.77
C THR A 52 9.49 3.41 5.57
N CYS A 53 8.62 3.75 4.61
CA CYS A 53 9.05 4.32 3.32
C CYS A 53 8.20 5.50 2.82
N GLY A 54 7.08 5.83 3.47
CA GLY A 54 6.20 6.95 3.11
C GLY A 54 5.43 6.76 1.80
N HIS A 55 5.31 5.54 1.28
CA HIS A 55 4.54 5.29 0.06
C HIS A 55 3.06 5.08 0.37
N HIS A 56 2.21 5.59 -0.53
CA HIS A 56 0.76 5.60 -0.41
C HIS A 56 0.11 4.59 -1.35
N PHE A 57 -0.80 3.77 -0.83
CA PHE A 57 -1.55 2.79 -1.62
C PHE A 57 -2.98 2.70 -1.11
N HIS A 58 -3.95 2.44 -2.01
CA HIS A 58 -5.31 2.12 -1.56
C HIS A 58 -5.28 0.96 -0.56
N VAL A 59 -6.08 1.07 0.51
CA VAL A 59 -6.15 0.05 1.56
C VAL A 59 -6.45 -1.33 0.96
N ALA A 60 -7.37 -1.40 0.00
CA ALA A 60 -7.73 -2.64 -0.68
C ALA A 60 -6.54 -3.22 -1.47
N CYS A 61 -5.84 -2.38 -2.24
CA CYS A 61 -4.72 -2.81 -3.08
C CYS A 61 -3.53 -3.30 -2.25
N LEU A 62 -3.16 -2.54 -1.21
CA LEU A 62 -2.06 -2.92 -0.33
C LEU A 62 -2.41 -4.15 0.50
N ARG A 63 -3.65 -4.29 0.96
CA ARG A 63 -4.09 -5.48 1.69
C ARG A 63 -3.90 -6.76 0.88
N VAL A 64 -4.37 -6.78 -0.37
CA VAL A 64 -4.20 -7.95 -1.28
C VAL A 64 -2.72 -8.25 -1.51
N TRP A 65 -1.88 -7.21 -1.68
CA TRP A 65 -0.44 -7.40 -1.80
C TRP A 65 0.17 -8.03 -0.54
N LEU A 66 -0.23 -7.54 0.63
CA LEU A 66 0.30 -7.97 1.93
C LEU A 66 -0.11 -9.39 2.33
N GLU A 67 -1.16 -9.95 1.71
CA GLU A 67 -1.52 -11.37 1.88
C GLU A 67 -0.42 -12.31 1.36
N SER A 68 0.36 -11.87 0.35
CA SER A 68 1.43 -12.67 -0.26
C SER A 68 2.83 -12.12 -0.01
N HIS A 69 2.99 -10.84 0.33
CA HIS A 69 4.29 -10.18 0.43
C HIS A 69 4.37 -9.28 1.65
N SER A 70 5.46 -9.32 2.41
CA SER A 70 5.66 -8.43 3.57
C SER A 70 6.34 -7.10 3.22
N THR A 71 6.27 -6.64 1.97
CA THR A 71 7.11 -5.56 1.45
C THR A 71 6.30 -4.51 0.69
N CYS A 72 6.84 -3.30 0.60
CA CYS A 72 6.28 -2.21 -0.21
C CYS A 72 6.29 -2.60 -1.70
N PRO A 73 5.17 -2.51 -2.43
CA PRO A 73 5.11 -2.79 -3.87
C PRO A 73 6.08 -1.94 -4.71
N PHE A 74 6.37 -0.72 -4.25
CA PHE A 74 7.15 0.27 -5.01
C PHE A 74 8.66 0.17 -4.75
N CYS A 75 9.07 0.15 -3.48
CA CYS A 75 10.49 0.15 -3.10
C CYS A 75 11.00 -1.17 -2.53
N ARG A 76 10.12 -2.16 -2.32
CA ARG A 76 10.43 -3.48 -1.75
C ARG A 76 11.02 -3.47 -0.34
N GLN A 77 10.95 -2.35 0.37
CA GLN A 77 11.25 -2.33 1.80
C GLN A 77 10.18 -3.07 2.60
N THR A 78 10.58 -3.75 3.67
CA THR A 78 9.66 -4.39 4.59
C THR A 78 8.73 -3.37 5.24
N VAL A 79 7.44 -3.69 5.29
CA VAL A 79 6.41 -2.84 5.91
C VAL A 79 6.38 -2.96 7.42
#